data_AF-A0A1D7QB80-F1
#
_entry.id   AF-A0A1D7QB80-F1
#
_cell.length_a   1.000
_cell.length_b   1.000
_cell.length_c   1.000
_cell.angle_alpha   90.00
_cell.angle_beta   90.00
_cell.angle_gamma   90.00
#
_symmetry.space_group_name_H-M   'P 1'
#
loop_
_entity.id
_entity.type
_entity.pdbx_description
1 polymer ?
#
loop_
_entity_poly.entity_id
_entity_poly.type
_entity_poly.pdbx_seq_one_letter_code
_entity_poly.pdbx_strand_id
1 'polypeptide(L)'
;MKTLLIIGGIHSLLFGLFHCMFWNKLHWKTELKKIDPNNEAVMQILNLRIIYIFFLHSILCFFFMDELLTTGIGRFILIGSALFWFGRTIEQFVYQKQLPFKDPVNMGVTIMFIIGIAIYTIPLIDLR
;
A
#
# COMPACT_ATOMS: atom_id res chain seq x y z
N MET A 1 0.11 11.27 -17.74
CA MET A 1 -0.51 10.07 -17.14
C MET A 1 0.48 8.92 -16.91
N LYS A 2 1.26 8.47 -17.91
CA LYS A 2 2.29 7.42 -17.71
C LYS A 2 3.29 7.73 -16.58
N THR A 3 3.73 8.99 -16.45
CA THR A 3 4.62 9.41 -15.35
C THR A 3 4.02 9.13 -13.97
N LEU A 4 2.71 9.35 -13.77
CA LEU A 4 2.03 9.04 -12.51
C LEU A 4 2.03 7.54 -12.24
N LEU A 5 1.88 6.70 -13.27
CA LEU A 5 1.98 5.25 -13.11
C LEU A 5 3.40 4.81 -12.78
N ILE A 6 4.43 5.42 -13.37
CA ILE A 6 5.83 5.17 -12.96
C ILE A 6 6.01 5.51 -11.47
N ILE A 7 5.49 6.65 -11.02
CA ILE A 7 5.52 7.05 -9.61
C ILE A 7 4.74 6.04 -8.75
N GLY A 8 3.58 5.56 -9.21
CA GLY A 8 2.80 4.51 -8.55
C GLY A 8 3.53 3.17 -8.45
N GLY A 9 4.29 2.82 -9.48
CA GLY A 9 5.16 1.64 -9.49
C GLY A 9 6.26 1.74 -8.44
N ILE A 10 6.93 2.89 -8.35
CA ILE A 10 7.94 3.17 -7.32
C ILE A 10 7.31 3.17 -5.93
N HIS A 11 6.16 3.83 -5.78
CA HIS A 11 5.40 3.90 -4.53
C HIS A 11 5.05 2.50 -4.00
N SER A 12 4.52 1.64 -4.86
CA SER A 12 4.17 0.25 -4.52
C SER A 12 5.39 -0.59 -4.19
N LEU A 13 6.48 -0.44 -4.96
CA LEU A 13 7.76 -1.10 -4.67
C LEU A 13 8.28 -0.73 -3.28
N LEU A 14 8.29 0.57 -2.96
CA LEU A 14 8.73 1.06 -1.66
C LEU A 14 7.85 0.55 -0.52
N PHE A 15 6.53 0.41 -0.73
CA PHE A 15 5.65 -0.22 0.26
C PHE A 15 5.94 -1.71 0.44
N GLY A 16 6.15 -2.47 -0.63
CA GLY A 16 6.58 -3.87 -0.53
C GLY A 16 7.88 -4.02 0.27
N LEU A 17 8.88 -3.17 -0.01
CA LEU A 17 10.14 -3.13 0.74
C LEU A 17 9.94 -2.68 2.20
N PHE A 18 9.04 -1.73 2.45
CA PHE A 18 8.69 -1.29 3.79
C PHE A 18 8.13 -2.43 4.64
N HIS A 19 7.22 -3.24 4.09
CA HIS A 19 6.69 -4.42 4.76
C HIS A 19 7.74 -5.50 5.01
N CYS A 20 8.75 -5.64 4.15
CA CYS A 20 9.92 -6.50 4.41
C CYS A 20 10.69 -6.10 5.68
N MET A 21 10.60 -4.83 6.11
CA MET A 21 11.29 -4.37 7.32
C MET A 21 10.57 -4.73 8.62
N PHE A 22 9.30 -5.16 8.59
CA PHE A 22 8.48 -5.38 9.78
C PHE A 22 9.08 -6.41 10.74
N TRP A 23 9.67 -7.49 10.22
CA TRP A 23 10.33 -8.50 11.05
C TRP A 23 11.40 -7.93 11.99
N ASN A 24 12.12 -6.91 11.52
CA ASN A 24 13.20 -6.30 12.29
C ASN A 24 12.71 -5.07 13.06
N LYS A 25 11.96 -4.16 12.41
CA LYS A 25 11.55 -2.88 12.98
C LYS A 25 10.45 -3.00 14.03
N LEU A 26 9.57 -3.99 13.89
CA LEU A 26 8.50 -4.27 14.85
C LEU A 26 8.84 -5.47 15.75
N HIS A 27 10.08 -5.97 15.69
CA HIS A 27 10.56 -7.10 16.47
C HIS A 27 9.67 -8.35 16.39
N TRP A 28 9.07 -8.64 15.21
CA TRP A 28 8.10 -9.74 15.08
C TRP A 28 8.68 -11.13 15.38
N LYS A 29 10.01 -11.31 15.36
CA LYS A 29 10.65 -12.55 15.81
C LYS A 29 10.40 -12.86 17.29
N THR A 30 10.11 -11.84 18.10
CA THR A 30 9.83 -11.94 19.54
C THR A 30 8.42 -11.50 19.89
N GLU A 31 7.93 -10.41 19.31
CA GLU A 31 6.63 -9.83 19.67
C GLU A 31 5.44 -10.65 19.14
N LEU A 32 5.50 -11.19 17.92
CA LEU A 32 4.40 -12.03 17.41
C LEU A 32 4.33 -13.38 18.12
N LYS A 33 5.41 -13.89 18.69
CA LYS A 33 5.38 -15.15 19.46
C LYS A 33 4.61 -15.05 20.77
N LYS A 34 4.24 -13.83 21.19
CA LYS A 34 3.48 -13.59 22.43
C LYS A 34 1.97 -13.71 22.23
N ILE A 35 1.49 -13.75 20.98
CA ILE A 35 0.07 -13.93 20.67
C ILE A 35 -0.24 -15.42 20.43
N ASP A 36 -1.53 -15.74 20.30
CA ASP A 36 -1.98 -17.10 19.96
C ASP A 36 -1.27 -17.61 18.67
N PRO A 37 -0.83 -18.89 18.62
CA PRO A 37 -0.08 -19.42 17.47
C PRO A 37 -0.82 -19.34 16.13
N ASN A 38 -2.15 -19.47 16.12
CA ASN A 38 -2.91 -19.34 14.87
C ASN A 38 -2.91 -17.87 14.40
N ASN A 39 -3.06 -16.93 15.34
CA ASN A 39 -3.01 -15.50 15.04
C ASN A 39 -1.61 -15.07 14.58
N GLU A 40 -0.53 -15.62 15.17
CA GLU A 40 0.85 -15.41 14.69
C GLU A 40 0.98 -15.84 13.23
N ALA A 41 0.56 -17.06 12.89
CA ALA A 41 0.66 -17.60 11.54
C ALA A 41 -0.15 -16.76 10.54
N VAL A 42 -1.38 -16.38 10.89
CA VAL A 42 -2.24 -15.53 10.05
C VAL A 42 -1.57 -14.18 9.78
N MET A 43 -0.99 -13.53 10.80
CA MET A 43 -0.29 -12.25 10.63
C MET A 43 0.93 -12.36 9.71
N GLN A 44 1.71 -13.45 9.82
CA GLN A 44 2.84 -13.71 8.93
C GLN A 44 2.40 -13.90 7.48
N ILE A 45 1.38 -14.74 7.26
CA ILE A 45 0.84 -15.00 5.92
C ILE A 45 0.28 -13.70 5.32
N LEU A 46 -0.47 -12.93 6.11
CA LEU A 46 -1.01 -11.64 5.68
C LEU A 46 0.10 -10.70 5.22
N ASN A 47 1.17 -10.51 6.01
CA ASN A 47 2.27 -9.64 5.62
C ASN A 47 2.97 -10.12 4.34
N LEU A 48 3.20 -11.43 4.20
CA LEU A 48 3.79 -12.01 2.99
C LEU A 48 2.90 -11.81 1.75
N ARG A 49 1.58 -11.94 1.89
CA ARG A 49 0.64 -11.69 0.78
C ARG A 49 0.57 -10.21 0.41
N ILE A 50 0.64 -9.31 1.39
CA ILE A 50 0.69 -7.87 1.14
C ILE A 50 1.98 -7.49 0.39
N ILE A 51 3.14 -8.02 0.77
CA ILE A 51 4.40 -7.81 0.05
C ILE A 51 4.27 -8.28 -1.40
N TYR A 52 3.74 -9.50 -1.60
CA TYR A 52 3.53 -10.05 -2.94
C TYR A 52 2.64 -9.14 -3.80
N ILE A 53 1.51 -8.69 -3.26
CA ILE A 53 0.59 -7.81 -3.99
C ILE A 53 1.23 -6.46 -4.31
N PHE A 54 2.01 -5.86 -3.40
CA PHE A 54 2.71 -4.61 -3.69
C PHE A 54 3.74 -4.74 -4.80
N PHE A 55 4.51 -5.83 -4.83
CA PHE A 55 5.44 -6.09 -5.95
C PHE A 55 4.71 -6.37 -7.26
N LEU A 56 3.61 -7.14 -7.22
CA LEU A 56 2.78 -7.36 -8.39
C LEU A 56 2.20 -6.04 -8.92
N HIS A 57 1.68 -5.19 -8.04
CA HIS A 57 1.13 -3.89 -8.42
C HIS A 57 2.21 -2.97 -9.00
N SER A 58 3.42 -3.00 -8.43
CA SER A 58 4.57 -2.28 -8.98
C SER A 58 4.87 -2.71 -10.42
N ILE A 59 4.87 -4.01 -10.71
CA ILE A 59 5.04 -4.56 -12.06
C ILE A 59 3.91 -4.09 -12.98
N LEU A 60 2.65 -4.13 -12.53
CA LEU A 60 1.52 -3.61 -13.32
C LEU A 60 1.74 -2.14 -13.72
N CYS A 61 2.14 -1.31 -12.77
CA CYS A 61 2.39 0.11 -13.02
C CYS A 61 3.59 0.39 -13.93
N PHE A 62 4.61 -0.49 -13.97
CA PHE A 62 5.77 -0.30 -14.84
C PHE A 62 5.62 -0.88 -16.25
N PHE A 63 4.92 -2.01 -16.38
CA PHE A 63 4.92 -2.78 -17.63
C PHE A 63 3.58 -2.78 -18.35
N PHE A 64 2.47 -2.44 -17.68
CA PHE A 64 1.10 -2.50 -18.23
C PHE A 64 0.40 -1.13 -18.15
N MET A 65 1.16 -0.05 -18.35
CA MET A 65 0.64 1.32 -18.21
C MET A 65 -0.48 1.64 -19.20
N ASP A 66 -0.35 1.19 -20.45
CA ASP A 66 -1.33 1.47 -21.47
C ASP A 66 -2.65 0.76 -21.17
N GLU A 67 -2.59 -0.49 -20.72
CA GLU A 67 -3.75 -1.27 -20.29
C GLU A 67 -4.42 -0.63 -19.07
N LEU A 68 -3.64 -0.18 -18.07
CA LEU A 68 -4.15 0.50 -16.89
C LEU A 68 -4.92 1.78 -17.23
N LEU A 69 -4.47 2.56 -18.21
CA LEU A 69 -5.08 3.83 -18.59
C LEU A 69 -6.26 3.68 -19.56
N THR A 70 -6.18 2.73 -20.49
CA THR A 70 -7.09 2.68 -21.64
C THR A 70 -8.21 1.66 -21.49
N THR A 71 -8.04 0.61 -20.68
CA THR A 71 -9.03 -0.48 -20.58
C THR A 71 -9.98 -0.30 -19.39
N GLY A 72 -11.19 -0.87 -19.49
CA GLY A 72 -12.14 -0.88 -18.38
C GLY A 72 -11.62 -1.60 -17.13
N ILE A 73 -10.93 -2.74 -17.32
CA ILE A 73 -10.30 -3.50 -16.23
C ILE A 73 -9.16 -2.68 -15.60
N GLY A 74 -8.32 -2.04 -16.43
CA GLY A 74 -7.24 -1.17 -15.96
C GLY A 74 -7.75 -0.01 -15.09
N ARG A 75 -8.80 0.68 -15.54
CA ARG A 75 -9.45 1.73 -14.76
C ARG A 75 -10.05 1.20 -13.46
N PHE A 76 -10.66 0.02 -13.47
CA PHE A 76 -11.14 -0.63 -12.25
C PHE A 76 -10.01 -0.92 -11.26
N ILE A 77 -8.84 -1.37 -11.73
CA ILE A 77 -7.66 -1.55 -10.89
C ILE A 77 -7.21 -0.21 -10.30
N LEU A 78 -7.14 0.87 -11.07
CA LEU A 78 -6.78 2.20 -10.56
C LEU A 78 -7.77 2.71 -9.50
N ILE A 79 -9.09 2.51 -9.72
CA ILE A 79 -10.13 2.82 -8.72
C ILE A 79 -9.91 2.00 -7.46
N GLY A 80 -9.69 0.69 -7.60
CA GLY A 80 -9.40 -0.21 -6.49
C GLY A 80 -8.16 0.22 -5.70
N SER A 81 -7.10 0.63 -6.38
CA SER A 81 -5.89 1.18 -5.75
C SER A 81 -6.17 2.47 -5.00
N ALA A 82 -6.92 3.42 -5.59
CA ALA A 82 -7.31 4.65 -4.90
C ALA A 82 -8.12 4.37 -3.64
N LEU A 83 -9.10 3.46 -3.72
CA LEU A 83 -9.91 3.03 -2.58
C LEU A 83 -9.10 2.31 -1.51
N PHE A 84 -8.12 1.49 -1.89
CA PHE A 84 -7.21 0.84 -0.96
C PHE A 84 -6.46 1.88 -0.12
N TRP A 85 -5.86 2.89 -0.74
CA TRP A 85 -5.14 3.94 -0.02
C TRP A 85 -6.05 4.85 0.78
N PHE A 86 -7.27 5.11 0.30
CA PHE A 86 -8.28 5.85 1.04
C PHE A 86 -8.71 5.10 2.30
N GLY A 87 -9.00 3.79 2.18
CA GLY A 87 -9.29 2.91 3.31
C GLY A 87 -8.15 2.88 4.32
N ARG A 88 -6.91 2.68 3.87
CA ARG A 88 -5.70 2.74 4.72
C ARG A 88 -5.53 4.08 5.44
N THR A 89 -5.89 5.17 4.77
CA THR A 89 -5.88 6.51 5.38
C THR A 89 -6.93 6.60 6.49
N ILE A 90 -8.17 6.15 6.25
CA ILE A 90 -9.23 6.10 7.28
C ILE A 90 -8.78 5.25 8.48
N GLU A 91 -8.27 4.05 8.22
CA GLU A 91 -7.80 3.13 9.26
C GLU A 91 -6.73 3.78 10.15
N GLN A 92 -5.88 4.63 9.59
CA GLN A 92 -4.89 5.37 10.37
C GLN A 92 -5.53 6.31 11.41
N PHE A 93 -6.64 6.96 11.08
CA PHE A 93 -7.40 7.78 12.03
C PHE A 93 -8.18 6.93 13.04
N VAL A 94 -8.76 5.81 12.58
CA VAL A 94 -9.47 4.86 13.46
C VAL A 94 -8.53 4.31 14.53
N TYR A 95 -7.31 3.95 14.16
CA TYR A 95 -6.29 3.40 15.06
C TYR A 95 -5.31 4.45 15.60
N GLN A 96 -5.64 5.74 15.57
CA GLN A 96 -4.73 6.83 15.99
C GLN A 96 -4.24 6.68 17.44
N LYS A 97 -5.05 6.06 18.33
CA LYS A 97 -4.61 5.79 19.72
C LYS A 97 -3.42 4.82 19.76
N GLN A 98 -3.42 3.82 18.89
CA GLN A 98 -2.35 2.82 18.76
C GLN A 98 -1.22 3.30 17.83
N LEU A 99 -1.54 4.12 16.83
CA LEU A 99 -0.63 4.65 15.82
C LEU A 99 -0.65 6.20 15.83
N PRO A 100 -0.14 6.84 16.89
CA PRO A 100 -0.31 8.27 17.09
C PRO A 100 0.53 9.08 16.10
N PHE A 101 -0.04 10.18 15.59
CA PHE A 101 0.61 11.07 14.62
C PHE A 101 1.80 11.88 15.15
N LYS A 102 2.02 11.89 16.47
CA LYS A 102 3.26 12.44 17.05
C LYS A 102 4.48 11.57 16.73
N ASP A 103 4.27 10.30 16.40
CA ASP A 103 5.32 9.43 15.88
C ASP A 103 5.57 9.79 14.40
N PRO A 104 6.81 10.20 14.04
CA PRO A 104 7.13 10.62 12.69
C PRO A 104 6.96 9.52 11.65
N VAL A 105 7.11 8.24 12.04
CA VAL A 105 6.89 7.11 11.12
C VAL A 105 5.41 7.03 10.77
N ASN A 106 4.53 7.10 11.76
CA ASN A 106 3.08 7.06 11.55
C ASN A 106 2.62 8.25 10.70
N MET A 107 3.11 9.46 10.97
CA MET A 107 2.83 10.62 10.13
C MET A 107 3.31 10.40 8.69
N GLY A 108 4.56 9.95 8.53
CA GLY A 108 5.16 9.72 7.22
C GLY A 108 4.38 8.71 6.37
N VAL A 109 4.00 7.55 6.95
CA VAL A 109 3.20 6.57 6.21
C VAL A 109 1.80 7.09 5.87
N THR A 110 1.20 7.92 6.72
CA THR A 110 -0.09 8.56 6.46
C THR A 110 -0.02 9.46 5.23
N ILE A 111 1.01 10.31 5.16
CA ILE A 111 1.26 11.17 4.00
C ILE A 111 1.45 10.31 2.74
N MET A 112 2.18 9.20 2.84
CA MET A 112 2.36 8.27 1.72
C MET A 112 1.05 7.61 1.27
N PHE A 113 0.11 7.35 2.17
CA PHE A 113 -1.22 6.87 1.81
C PHE A 113 -2.00 7.95 1.03
N ILE A 114 -1.98 9.20 1.51
CA ILE A 114 -2.64 10.32 0.81
C ILE A 114 -2.04 10.53 -0.58
N ILE A 115 -0.71 10.46 -0.71
CA ILE A 115 -0.02 10.47 -2.00
C ILE A 115 -0.50 9.32 -2.89
N GLY A 116 -0.67 8.12 -2.33
CA GLY A 116 -1.24 6.97 -3.03
C GLY A 116 -2.62 7.26 -3.62
N ILE A 117 -3.52 7.89 -2.85
CA ILE A 117 -4.84 8.30 -3.35
C ILE A 117 -4.69 9.21 -4.58
N ALA A 118 -3.84 10.23 -4.50
CA ALA A 118 -3.61 11.17 -5.60
C ALA A 118 -3.04 10.49 -6.85
N ILE A 119 -2.04 9.63 -6.68
CA ILE A 119 -1.39 8.88 -7.77
C ILE A 119 -2.41 8.11 -8.62
N TYR A 120 -3.37 7.43 -7.97
CA TYR A 120 -4.32 6.57 -8.69
C TYR A 120 -5.65 7.25 -9.05
N THR A 121 -5.98 8.38 -8.42
CA THR A 121 -7.20 9.14 -8.74
C THR A 121 -6.98 10.13 -9.88
N ILE A 122 -5.85 10.84 -9.94
CA ILE A 122 -5.59 11.85 -10.98
C ILE A 122 -5.70 11.26 -12.40
N PRO A 123 -5.12 10.07 -12.71
CA PRO A 123 -5.28 9.47 -14.01
C PRO A 123 -6.73 9.20 -14.40
N LEU A 124 -7.63 8.96 -13.44
CA LEU A 124 -9.04 8.69 -13.73
C LEU A 124 -9.84 9.94 -14.12
N ILE A 125 -9.40 11.12 -13.68
CA ILE A 125 -10.09 12.39 -13.92
C ILE A 125 -9.65 12.98 -15.27
N ASP A 126 -8.36 12.88 -15.59
CA ASP A 126 -7.76 13.39 -16.83
C ASP A 126 -7.94 12.46 -18.05
N LEU A 127 -8.62 11.32 -17.89
CA LEU A 127 -8.98 10.39 -18.97
C LEU A 127 -10.34 10.72 -19.63
N ARG A 128 -10.98 11.83 -19.23
CA ARG A 128 -12.20 12.36 -19.85
C ARG A 128 -11.90 13.26 -21.04
#